data_AF-A0A4Q3TRX2-F1
#
_entry.id   AF-A0A4Q3TRX2-F1
#
_cell.length_a   1.000
_cell.length_b   1.000
_cell.length_c   1.000
_cell.angle_alpha   90.00
_cell.angle_beta   90.00
_cell.angle_gamma   90.00
#
_symmetry.space_group_name_H-M   'P 1'
#
loop_
_entity.id
_entity.type
_entity.pdbx_description
1 polymer ?
#
loop_
_entity_poly.entity_id
_entity_poly.type
_entity_poly.pdbx_seq_one_letter_code
_entity_poly.pdbx_strand_id
1 'polypeptide(L)'
;MPSPKLTKADFTGRYLSRFHDPAFTPMQDALDQIADIAWEAYSDERKAPVTRKAGPGFADPDYDLAVDWINAKAMVDAAKQRFEDGSEPLRGLLINGSSRSEHTCPGEMSKSYRLVQIANDVLEAAGIETKILDLSRLSSEFGREIHPCKACFSTAAALCH
;
A
#
# COMPACT_ATOMS: atom_id res chain seq x y z
N MET A 1 -21.77 -15.90 7.69
CA MET A 1 -21.57 -14.46 7.99
C MET A 1 -22.50 -13.66 7.09
N PRO A 2 -23.07 -12.54 7.53
CA PRO A 2 -23.85 -11.67 6.65
C PRO A 2 -22.98 -11.15 5.50
N SER A 3 -23.59 -10.88 4.34
CA SER A 3 -22.86 -10.30 3.20
C SER A 3 -22.31 -8.92 3.57
N PRO A 4 -21.03 -8.63 3.32
CA PRO A 4 -20.47 -7.29 3.53
C PRO A 4 -20.80 -6.32 2.38
N LYS A 5 -21.51 -6.77 1.33
CA LYS A 5 -21.82 -5.96 0.15
C LYS A 5 -22.75 -4.80 0.53
N LEU A 6 -22.31 -3.58 0.24
CA LEU A 6 -23.08 -2.36 0.49
C LEU A 6 -24.17 -2.17 -0.56
N THR A 7 -25.22 -1.45 -0.18
CA THR A 7 -26.14 -0.86 -1.17
C THR A 7 -25.45 0.29 -1.91
N LYS A 8 -25.96 0.69 -3.08
CA LYS A 8 -25.45 1.85 -3.81
C LYS A 8 -25.47 3.11 -2.94
N ALA A 9 -26.58 3.35 -2.25
CA ALA A 9 -26.73 4.50 -1.36
C ALA A 9 -25.69 4.51 -0.24
N ASP A 10 -25.48 3.38 0.44
CA ASP A 10 -24.48 3.29 1.52
C ASP A 10 -23.04 3.46 0.99
N PHE A 11 -22.75 2.88 -0.17
CA PHE A 11 -21.44 3.04 -0.82
C PHE A 11 -21.19 4.51 -1.20
N THR A 12 -22.12 5.13 -1.92
CA THR A 12 -22.00 6.52 -2.37
C THR A 12 -21.85 7.47 -1.19
N GLY A 13 -22.66 7.29 -0.13
CA GLY A 13 -22.52 8.07 1.11
C GLY A 13 -21.14 7.94 1.75
N ARG A 14 -20.58 6.73 1.81
CA ARG A 14 -19.21 6.51 2.34
C ARG A 14 -18.14 7.09 1.43
N TYR A 15 -18.25 6.88 0.12
CA TYR A 15 -17.29 7.35 -0.87
C TYR A 15 -17.19 8.88 -0.87
N LEU A 16 -18.34 9.56 -0.84
CA LEU A 16 -18.42 11.01 -0.89
C LEU A 16 -18.16 11.72 0.45
N SER A 17 -18.11 10.99 1.57
CA SER A 17 -17.92 11.57 2.91
C SER A 17 -16.64 12.41 3.08
N ARG A 18 -15.62 12.16 2.25
CA ARG A 18 -14.36 12.92 2.23
C ARG A 18 -14.46 14.29 1.53
N PHE A 19 -15.54 14.57 0.80
CA PHE A 19 -15.73 15.79 0.00
C PHE A 19 -16.77 16.76 0.62
N HIS A 20 -16.86 16.79 1.95
CA HIS A 20 -17.86 17.62 2.66
C HIS A 20 -17.48 19.11 2.74
N ASP A 21 -16.25 19.49 2.38
CA ASP A 21 -15.82 20.88 2.38
C ASP A 21 -16.67 21.69 1.37
N PRO A 22 -17.21 22.88 1.74
CA PRO A 22 -18.03 23.69 0.86
C PRO A 22 -17.37 24.03 -0.49
N ALA A 23 -16.05 24.00 -0.59
CA ALA A 23 -15.32 24.19 -1.85
C ALA A 23 -15.66 23.13 -2.91
N PHE A 24 -16.18 21.96 -2.52
CA PHE A 24 -16.63 20.92 -3.45
C PHE A 24 -18.07 21.12 -3.96
N THR A 25 -18.85 22.05 -3.38
CA THR A 25 -20.26 22.29 -3.78
C THR A 25 -20.42 22.53 -5.28
N PRO A 26 -19.59 23.36 -5.95
CA PRO A 26 -19.72 23.57 -7.41
C PRO A 26 -19.39 22.33 -8.26
N MET A 27 -18.81 21.29 -7.64
CA MET A 27 -18.37 20.05 -8.31
C MET A 27 -19.27 18.85 -8.01
N GLN A 28 -20.42 19.06 -7.36
CA GLN A 28 -21.30 17.96 -6.93
C GLN A 28 -21.67 17.02 -8.09
N ASP A 29 -22.09 17.57 -9.24
CA ASP A 29 -22.45 16.77 -10.42
C ASP A 29 -21.29 15.90 -10.91
N ALA A 30 -20.05 16.39 -10.83
CA ALA A 30 -18.86 15.64 -11.23
C ALA A 30 -18.52 14.55 -10.20
N LEU A 31 -18.67 14.86 -8.90
CA LEU A 31 -18.47 13.89 -7.82
C LEU A 31 -19.49 12.75 -7.89
N ASP A 32 -20.74 13.04 -8.23
CA ASP A 32 -21.80 12.04 -8.40
C ASP A 32 -21.48 11.10 -9.57
N GLN A 33 -21.02 11.64 -10.70
CA GLN A 33 -20.56 10.84 -11.85
C GLN A 33 -19.38 9.93 -11.49
N ILE A 34 -18.40 10.46 -10.74
CA ILE A 34 -17.24 9.67 -10.29
C ILE A 34 -17.67 8.58 -9.30
N ALA A 35 -18.58 8.90 -8.37
CA ALA A 35 -19.10 7.94 -7.41
C ALA A 35 -19.89 6.81 -8.07
N ASP A 36 -20.62 7.09 -9.15
CA ASP A 36 -21.32 6.09 -9.94
C ASP A 36 -20.35 5.12 -10.62
N ILE A 37 -19.27 5.63 -11.23
CA ILE A 37 -18.21 4.78 -11.81
C ILE A 37 -17.54 3.92 -10.73
N ALA A 38 -17.27 4.51 -9.56
CA ALA A 38 -16.68 3.78 -8.43
C ALA A 38 -17.63 2.69 -7.89
N TRP A 39 -18.93 2.97 -7.87
CA TRP A 39 -19.96 2.00 -7.49
C TRP A 39 -20.00 0.83 -8.46
N GLU A 40 -19.95 1.07 -9.77
CA GLU A 40 -19.90 -0.01 -10.77
C GLU A 40 -18.67 -0.88 -10.54
N ALA A 41 -17.49 -0.28 -10.29
CA ALA A 41 -16.27 -1.04 -9.98
C ALA A 41 -16.42 -1.91 -8.72
N TYR A 42 -17.03 -1.37 -7.68
CA TYR A 42 -17.31 -2.10 -6.44
C TYR A 42 -18.35 -3.22 -6.64
N SER A 43 -19.45 -2.93 -7.34
CA SER A 43 -20.57 -3.84 -7.56
C SER A 43 -20.16 -5.03 -8.43
N ASP A 44 -19.32 -4.78 -9.43
CA ASP A 44 -18.81 -5.79 -10.37
C ASP A 44 -17.55 -6.49 -9.85
N GLU A 45 -17.10 -6.16 -8.63
CA GLU A 45 -15.93 -6.75 -7.98
C GLU A 45 -14.64 -6.65 -8.83
N ARG A 46 -14.48 -5.54 -9.57
CA ARG A 46 -13.30 -5.28 -10.41
C ARG A 46 -12.06 -5.06 -9.54
N LYS A 47 -11.24 -6.10 -9.36
CA LYS A 47 -10.00 -6.07 -8.55
C LYS A 47 -8.74 -5.80 -9.38
N ALA A 48 -8.68 -6.32 -10.61
CA ALA A 48 -7.54 -6.17 -11.51
C ALA A 48 -8.02 -5.61 -12.88
N PRO A 49 -8.39 -4.33 -12.97
CA PRO A 49 -9.02 -3.77 -14.17
C PRO A 49 -8.07 -3.64 -15.37
N VAL A 50 -6.76 -3.71 -15.15
CA VAL A 50 -5.73 -3.59 -16.20
C VAL A 50 -4.89 -4.85 -16.21
N THR A 51 -5.02 -5.63 -17.28
CA THR A 51 -4.34 -6.92 -17.46
C THR A 51 -3.55 -6.97 -18.76
N ARG A 52 -2.61 -7.91 -18.81
CA ARG A 52 -1.96 -8.36 -20.05
C ARG A 52 -1.65 -9.85 -19.95
N LYS A 53 -1.39 -10.49 -21.09
CA LYS A 53 -0.91 -11.88 -21.14
C LYS A 53 0.35 -12.03 -20.29
N ALA A 54 0.34 -13.03 -19.41
CA ALA A 54 1.43 -13.28 -18.47
C ALA A 54 2.78 -13.48 -19.19
N GLY A 55 2.75 -14.19 -20.31
CA GLY A 55 3.90 -14.44 -21.17
C GLY A 55 4.74 -15.65 -20.73
N PRO A 56 5.85 -15.91 -21.46
CA PRO A 56 6.69 -17.09 -21.21
C PRO A 56 7.26 -17.12 -19.78
N GLY A 57 7.41 -18.33 -19.22
CA GLY A 57 7.94 -18.54 -17.87
C GLY A 57 6.87 -18.53 -16.76
N PHE A 58 5.62 -18.19 -17.08
CA PHE A 58 4.46 -18.44 -16.23
C PHE A 58 3.84 -19.82 -16.53
N ALA A 59 3.14 -20.39 -15.56
CA ALA A 59 2.47 -21.69 -15.72
C ALA A 59 1.41 -21.68 -16.83
N ASP A 60 0.72 -20.55 -17.01
CA ASP A 60 -0.16 -20.25 -18.13
C ASP A 60 0.27 -18.92 -18.77
N PRO A 61 1.01 -18.94 -19.89
CA PRO A 61 1.45 -17.74 -20.60
C PRO A 61 0.31 -16.88 -21.16
N ASP A 62 -0.84 -17.49 -21.45
CA ASP A 62 -1.98 -16.82 -22.09
C ASP A 62 -3.01 -16.27 -21.08
N TYR A 63 -2.73 -16.46 -19.78
CA TYR A 63 -3.56 -15.91 -18.71
C TYR A 63 -3.50 -14.37 -18.69
N ASP A 64 -4.66 -13.73 -18.55
CA ASP A 64 -4.76 -12.28 -18.36
C ASP A 64 -4.40 -11.92 -16.91
N LEU A 65 -3.13 -11.58 -16.69
CA LEU A 65 -2.59 -11.26 -15.38
C LEU A 65 -2.57 -9.75 -15.15
N ALA A 66 -2.86 -9.31 -13.93
CA ALA A 66 -2.81 -7.90 -13.57
C ALA A 66 -1.40 -7.31 -13.83
N VAL A 67 -1.36 -6.15 -14.47
CA VAL A 67 -0.07 -5.47 -14.75
C VAL A 67 0.67 -5.17 -13.45
N ASP A 68 -0.04 -4.80 -12.38
CA ASP A 68 0.53 -4.56 -11.05
C ASP A 68 1.25 -5.79 -10.49
N TRP A 69 0.68 -6.99 -10.70
CA TRP A 69 1.32 -8.23 -10.25
C TRP A 69 2.57 -8.56 -11.05
N ILE A 70 2.58 -8.29 -12.35
CA ILE A 70 3.77 -8.50 -13.19
C ILE A 70 4.89 -7.56 -12.76
N ASN A 71 4.56 -6.28 -12.50
CA ASN A 71 5.52 -5.29 -12.03
C ASN A 71 6.07 -5.65 -10.64
N ALA A 72 5.19 -6.05 -9.71
CA ALA A 72 5.59 -6.48 -8.38
C ALA A 72 6.54 -7.69 -8.43
N LYS A 73 6.26 -8.69 -9.27
CA LYS A 73 7.16 -9.84 -9.47
C LYS A 73 8.54 -9.39 -9.98
N ALA A 74 8.59 -8.52 -10.98
CA ALA A 74 9.85 -8.01 -11.51
C ALA A 74 10.69 -7.27 -10.45
N MET A 75 10.04 -6.49 -9.59
CA MET A 75 10.71 -5.82 -8.45
C MET A 75 11.25 -6.84 -7.44
N VAL A 76 10.50 -7.90 -7.13
CA VAL A 76 10.94 -8.97 -6.22
C VAL A 76 12.11 -9.74 -6.82
N ASP A 77 12.08 -10.08 -8.11
CA ASP A 77 13.18 -10.78 -8.79
C ASP A 77 14.47 -9.92 -8.76
N ALA A 78 14.36 -8.62 -9.02
CA ALA A 78 15.49 -7.69 -8.94
C ALA A 78 16.02 -7.50 -7.51
N ALA A 79 15.15 -7.57 -6.50
CA ALA A 79 15.54 -7.55 -5.10
C ALA A 79 16.23 -8.86 -4.68
N LYS A 80 15.73 -10.00 -5.18
CA LYS A 80 16.32 -11.33 -4.95
C LYS A 80 17.74 -11.41 -5.51
N GLN A 81 17.96 -10.97 -6.75
CA GLN A 81 19.30 -10.94 -7.36
C GLN A 81 20.31 -10.18 -6.49
N ARG A 82 19.91 -9.01 -5.96
CA ARG A 82 20.73 -8.21 -5.06
C ARG A 82 20.94 -8.85 -3.68
N PHE A 83 19.97 -9.61 -3.19
CA PHE A 83 20.09 -10.33 -1.92
C PHE A 83 21.04 -11.53 -2.03
N GLU A 84 21.03 -12.21 -3.18
CA GLU A 84 21.88 -13.38 -3.45
C GLU A 84 23.33 -13.01 -3.81
N ASP A 85 23.60 -11.75 -4.18
CA ASP A 85 24.95 -11.24 -4.42
C ASP A 85 25.71 -11.04 -3.09
N GLY A 86 26.59 -11.99 -2.77
CA GLY A 86 27.42 -11.94 -1.56
C GLY A 86 28.50 -10.86 -1.55
N SER A 87 28.66 -10.08 -2.62
CA SER A 87 29.56 -8.92 -2.66
C SER A 87 28.86 -7.61 -2.28
N GLU A 88 27.53 -7.60 -2.19
CA GLU A 88 26.76 -6.45 -1.78
C GLU A 88 26.97 -6.13 -0.28
N PRO A 89 26.89 -4.84 0.12
CA PRO A 89 26.96 -4.47 1.52
C PRO A 89 25.79 -5.04 2.32
N LEU A 90 26.03 -5.29 3.61
CA LEU A 90 24.95 -5.64 4.54
C LEU A 90 23.92 -4.51 4.58
N ARG A 91 22.64 -4.89 4.59
CA ARG A 91 21.51 -3.98 4.61
C ARG A 91 20.63 -4.23 5.83
N GLY A 92 20.23 -3.16 6.51
CA GLY A 92 19.33 -3.17 7.66
C GLY A 92 18.03 -2.44 7.38
N LEU A 93 16.89 -3.07 7.68
CA LEU A 93 15.59 -2.38 7.74
C LEU A 93 15.27 -2.04 9.19
N LEU A 94 15.22 -0.76 9.51
CA LEU A 94 14.80 -0.24 10.80
C LEU A 94 13.32 0.11 10.74
N ILE A 95 12.51 -0.46 11.63
CA ILE A 95 11.06 -0.25 11.64
C ILE A 95 10.67 0.55 12.87
N ASN A 96 10.21 1.80 12.68
CA ASN A 96 9.57 2.55 13.76
C ASN A 96 8.10 2.15 13.86
N GLY A 97 7.77 1.35 14.88
CA GLY A 97 6.40 0.92 15.15
C GLY A 97 5.52 1.94 15.88
N SER A 98 6.04 3.12 16.23
CA SER A 98 5.25 4.12 16.93
C SER A 98 4.28 4.82 15.99
N SER A 99 2.99 4.88 16.37
CA SER A 99 1.98 5.73 15.71
C SER A 99 2.04 7.19 16.17
N ARG A 100 2.93 7.54 17.11
CA ARG A 100 3.10 8.91 17.60
C ARG A 100 4.16 9.64 16.80
N SER A 101 3.81 10.85 16.38
CA SER A 101 4.73 11.86 15.87
C SER A 101 4.41 13.22 16.50
N GLU A 102 5.27 14.20 16.25
CA GLU A 102 5.05 15.62 16.56
C GLU A 102 3.79 16.19 15.89
N HIS A 103 3.31 15.55 14.82
CA HIS A 103 2.10 15.94 14.09
C HIS A 103 0.82 15.35 14.69
N THR A 104 0.92 14.27 15.48
CA THR A 104 -0.24 13.61 16.10
C THR A 104 -0.32 13.85 17.61
N CYS A 105 0.76 14.31 18.24
CA CYS A 105 0.83 14.64 19.67
C CYS A 105 1.73 15.88 19.85
N PRO A 106 1.17 17.05 20.26
CA PRO A 106 1.94 18.27 20.37
C PRO A 106 3.13 18.12 21.33
N GLY A 107 4.31 18.58 20.91
CA GLY A 107 5.43 18.88 21.80
C GLY A 107 6.62 17.92 21.78
N GLU A 108 6.54 16.72 21.16
CA GLU A 108 7.73 15.86 21.07
C GLU A 108 7.65 14.73 20.03
N MET A 109 8.74 14.50 19.29
CA MET A 109 8.96 13.27 18.50
C MET A 109 8.90 12.03 19.41
N SER A 110 8.44 10.89 18.88
CA SER A 110 8.38 9.67 19.68
C SER A 110 9.77 9.19 20.11
N LYS A 111 9.86 8.67 21.34
CA LYS A 111 11.10 8.04 21.85
C LYS A 111 11.57 6.89 20.94
N SER A 112 10.62 6.14 20.37
CA SER A 112 10.92 5.06 19.41
C SER A 112 11.59 5.59 18.14
N TYR A 113 11.14 6.73 17.60
CA TYR A 113 11.79 7.34 16.44
C TYR A 113 13.22 7.77 16.76
N ARG A 114 13.46 8.37 17.93
CA ARG A 114 14.83 8.71 18.37
C ARG A 114 15.73 7.49 18.50
N LEU A 115 15.21 6.39 19.05
CA LEU A 115 15.97 5.12 19.14
C LEU A 115 16.29 4.56 17.75
N VAL A 116 15.36 4.67 16.80
CA VAL A 116 15.61 4.30 15.40
C VAL A 116 16.70 5.16 14.78
N GLN A 117 16.72 6.47 15.02
CA GLN A 117 17.79 7.34 14.55
C GLN A 117 19.16 6.96 15.14
N ILE A 118 19.22 6.70 16.45
CA ILE A 118 20.46 6.24 17.11
C ILE A 118 20.93 4.90 16.50
N ALA A 119 20.01 3.96 16.27
CA ALA A 119 20.34 2.70 15.64
C ALA A 119 20.83 2.89 14.19
N ASN A 120 20.22 3.82 13.45
CA ASN A 120 20.65 4.19 12.11
C ASN A 120 22.10 4.68 12.10
N ASP A 121 22.43 5.65 12.96
CA ASP A 121 23.78 6.21 13.05
C ASP A 121 24.83 5.15 13.39
N VAL A 122 24.50 4.23 14.31
CA VAL A 122 25.39 3.13 14.71
C VAL A 122 25.63 2.14 13.56
N LEU A 123 24.57 1.79 12.81
CA LEU A 123 24.67 0.85 11.70
C LEU A 123 25.40 1.46 10.50
N GLU A 124 25.10 2.71 10.14
CA GLU A 124 25.79 3.42 9.07
C GLU A 124 27.28 3.58 9.38
N ALA A 125 27.64 3.92 10.63
CA ALA A 125 29.04 3.98 11.06
C ALA A 125 29.77 2.63 10.98
N ALA A 126 29.04 1.52 11.05
CA ALA A 126 29.55 0.17 10.87
C ALA A 126 29.59 -0.27 9.38
N GLY A 127 29.23 0.62 8.44
CA GLY A 127 29.21 0.33 7.00
C GLY A 127 27.98 -0.46 6.53
N ILE A 128 26.92 -0.52 7.35
CA ILE A 128 25.65 -1.17 6.98
C ILE A 128 24.74 -0.12 6.34
N GLU A 129 24.25 -0.40 5.14
CA GLU A 129 23.26 0.46 4.50
C GLU A 129 21.90 0.27 5.19
N THR A 130 21.27 1.36 5.61
CA THR A 130 20.00 1.31 6.33
C THR A 130 18.85 1.93 5.55
N LYS A 131 17.65 1.38 5.77
CA LYS A 131 16.38 2.02 5.41
C LYS A 131 15.48 2.08 6.62
N ILE A 132 14.78 3.19 6.77
CA ILE A 132 13.79 3.37 7.84
C ILE A 132 12.39 3.22 7.27
N LEU A 133 11.66 2.23 7.75
CA LEU A 133 10.21 2.14 7.60
C LEU A 133 9.55 2.79 8.81
N ASP A 134 9.16 4.06 8.65
CA ASP A 134 8.42 4.78 9.68
C ASP A 134 6.91 4.58 9.54
N LEU A 135 6.32 3.87 10.51
CA LEU A 135 4.88 3.64 10.57
C LEU A 135 4.11 4.81 11.21
N SER A 136 4.79 5.78 11.81
CA SER A 136 4.15 7.00 12.32
C SER A 136 3.45 7.79 11.21
N ARG A 137 3.97 7.69 9.99
CA ARG A 137 3.38 8.28 8.78
C ARG A 137 2.00 7.73 8.43
N LEU A 138 1.59 6.57 8.95
CA LEU A 138 0.22 6.08 8.77
C LEU A 138 -0.81 6.94 9.51
N SER A 139 -0.40 7.64 10.56
CA SER A 139 -1.25 8.54 11.34
C SER A 139 -0.99 10.02 11.05
N SER A 140 0.18 10.38 10.51
CA SER A 140 0.56 11.77 10.24
C SER A 140 0.51 12.19 8.77
N GLU A 141 0.47 11.26 7.81
CA GLU A 141 0.46 11.56 6.38
C GLU A 141 -0.89 11.21 5.75
N PHE A 142 -1.47 12.18 5.05
CA PHE A 142 -2.75 11.99 4.36
C PHE A 142 -2.66 10.90 3.29
N GLY A 143 -3.61 9.96 3.31
CA GLY A 143 -3.77 8.93 2.28
C GLY A 143 -2.77 7.78 2.34
N ARG A 144 -1.91 7.70 3.36
CA ARG A 144 -0.96 6.59 3.51
C ARG A 144 -1.61 5.44 4.27
N GLU A 145 -1.97 4.38 3.54
CA GLU A 145 -2.66 3.21 4.08
C GLU A 145 -1.88 1.91 3.83
N ILE A 146 -1.95 1.00 4.79
CA ILE A 146 -1.53 -0.40 4.60
C ILE A 146 -2.80 -1.24 4.70
N HIS A 147 -3.26 -1.77 3.57
CA HIS A 147 -4.44 -2.62 3.55
C HIS A 147 -4.12 -4.01 4.13
N PRO A 148 -5.02 -4.59 4.94
CA PRO A 148 -4.84 -5.93 5.44
C PRO A 148 -4.85 -6.92 4.27
N CYS A 149 -3.79 -7.72 4.15
CA CYS A 149 -3.80 -8.86 3.26
C CYS A 149 -4.75 -9.93 3.82
N LYS A 150 -5.48 -10.65 2.95
CA LYS A 150 -6.31 -11.83 3.31
C LYS A 150 -5.49 -13.05 3.80
N ALA A 151 -4.24 -12.84 4.23
CA ALA A 151 -3.22 -13.83 4.58
C ALA A 151 -2.82 -14.81 3.44
N CYS A 152 -3.60 -14.92 2.36
CA CYS A 152 -3.31 -15.78 1.21
C CYS A 152 -2.09 -15.33 0.40
N PHE A 153 -1.50 -14.16 0.66
CA PHE A 153 -0.27 -13.74 -0.02
C PHE A 153 0.93 -14.63 0.30
N SER A 154 0.98 -15.26 1.48
CA SER A 154 2.05 -16.19 1.85
C SER A 154 1.95 -17.56 1.16
N THR A 155 0.83 -17.86 0.50
CA THR A 155 0.57 -19.19 -0.09
C THR A 155 0.22 -19.13 -1.58
N ALA A 156 -0.61 -18.18 -2.00
CA ALA A 156 -1.13 -18.09 -3.36
C ALA A 156 -1.49 -16.65 -3.76
N ALA A 157 -0.50 -15.74 -3.74
CA ALA A 157 -0.68 -14.34 -4.11
C ALA A 157 -1.33 -14.12 -5.49
N ALA A 158 -1.11 -15.04 -6.44
CA ALA A 158 -1.70 -15.00 -7.78
C ALA A 158 -3.24 -15.07 -7.78
N LEU A 159 -3.87 -15.58 -6.72
CA LEU A 159 -5.34 -15.65 -6.60
C LEU A 159 -5.97 -14.34 -6.12
N CYS A 160 -5.16 -13.33 -5.78
CA CYS A 160 -5.61 -11.99 -5.36
C CYS A 160 -5.91 -11.05 -6.54
N HIS A 161 -6.29 -11.61 -7.69
CA HIS A 161 -6.82 -10.91 -8.86
C HIS A 161 -8.36 -10.82 -8.82
#